data_AF-A0A452YUC4-F1
#
_entry.id   AF-A0A452YUC4-F1
#
_cell.length_a   1.000
_cell.length_b   1.000
_cell.length_c   1.000
_cell.angle_alpha   90.00
_cell.angle_beta   90.00
_cell.angle_gamma   90.00
#
_symmetry.space_group_name_H-M   'P 1'
#
loop_
_entity.id
_entity.type
_entity.pdbx_description
1 polymer ?
#
loop_
_entity_poly.entity_id
_entity_poly.type
_entity_poly.pdbx_seq_one_letter_code
_entity_poly.pdbx_strand_id
1 'polypeptide(L)'
;QVLTAFANAFHVLQPLRVPAWSFAWLELVSHRSFMPKLLLCNSQKGWPFFQRLLGDLFKFMEPYLRNAELGQPIQLLYKGTLRVLLVLLHDFPEFLCDYHFSFCDVIPPSCIQMRNVILSAFPRNMRLPDPSTPNLKIDLLAEISVAPRIMSDVEGALKAKQMKTQVDEYLKRPEGSSFLTDLKQKLVLPPNEANVAGTRYNVPLINSLVVYVGIQAVQQLQHNKANASASAQQMNQSPQVDVFQIETATEVYRNLIVNMDTEGRYLLLNAIANQLRYPNNHTHYFSFIILYLFAEATQDIVQEQITRVLLERLIVNRPHPWGLLITFIELIKNPRYSFWARSFTRCAPEIERLFESVARSCGGKAAEEGVLADGGH
;
A
#
# COMPACT_ATOMS: atom_id res chain seq x y z
N GLN A 1 -15.73 17.15 -24.38
CA GLN A 1 -14.93 18.17 -25.08
C GLN A 1 -14.68 19.39 -24.21
N VAL A 2 -15.71 20.13 -23.77
CA VAL A 2 -15.53 21.32 -22.89
C VAL A 2 -14.77 21.01 -21.60
N LEU A 3 -15.20 20.02 -20.80
CA LEU A 3 -14.52 19.63 -19.56
C LEU A 3 -13.05 19.23 -19.78
N THR A 4 -12.78 18.53 -20.88
CA THR A 4 -11.43 18.14 -21.29
C THR A 4 -10.56 19.36 -21.61
N ALA A 5 -11.11 20.37 -22.29
CA ALA A 5 -10.41 21.62 -22.58
C ALA A 5 -10.04 22.35 -21.28
N PHE A 6 -10.96 22.45 -20.31
CA PHE A 6 -10.66 23.00 -18.99
C PHE A 6 -9.60 22.18 -18.24
N ALA A 7 -9.69 20.85 -18.25
CA ALA A 7 -8.68 20.01 -17.60
C ALA A 7 -7.28 20.19 -18.22
N ASN A 8 -7.20 20.37 -19.53
CA ASN A 8 -5.94 20.68 -20.20
C ASN A 8 -5.43 22.08 -19.83
N ALA A 9 -6.30 23.09 -19.78
CA ALA A 9 -5.93 24.44 -19.34
C ALA A 9 -5.41 24.44 -17.89
N PHE A 10 -6.08 23.73 -16.97
CA PHE A 10 -5.63 23.60 -15.60
C PHE A 10 -4.28 22.88 -15.48
N HIS A 11 -4.03 21.84 -16.29
CA HIS A 11 -2.71 21.19 -16.32
C HIS A 11 -1.60 22.14 -16.81
N VAL A 12 -1.89 22.97 -17.81
CA VAL A 12 -0.94 24.00 -18.29
C VAL A 12 -0.66 25.05 -17.21
N LEU A 13 -1.68 25.40 -16.43
CA LEU A 13 -1.63 26.38 -15.33
C LEU A 13 -1.36 25.75 -13.96
N GLN A 14 -0.76 24.56 -13.93
CA GLN A 14 -0.52 23.82 -12.69
C GLN A 14 0.34 24.59 -11.67
N PRO A 15 0.23 24.27 -10.37
CA PRO A 15 0.94 25.00 -9.31
C PRO A 15 2.47 25.03 -9.45
N LEU A 16 3.11 23.99 -10.00
CA LEU A 16 4.55 24.00 -10.28
C LEU A 16 4.96 25.07 -11.30
N ARG A 17 4.05 25.48 -12.19
CA ARG A 17 4.30 26.52 -13.20
C ARG A 17 3.85 27.90 -12.74
N VAL A 18 2.76 27.97 -11.97
CA VAL A 18 2.21 29.23 -11.46
C VAL A 18 1.92 29.11 -9.95
N PRO A 19 2.94 29.13 -9.06
CA PRO A 19 2.76 28.86 -7.63
C PRO A 19 1.77 29.79 -6.93
N ALA A 20 1.76 31.08 -7.30
CA ALA A 20 0.86 32.09 -6.74
C ALA A 20 -0.63 31.80 -7.06
N TRP A 21 -0.90 30.97 -8.06
CA TRP A 21 -2.25 30.57 -8.46
C TRP A 21 -2.74 29.29 -7.75
N SER A 22 -1.90 28.64 -6.93
CA SER A 22 -2.18 27.32 -6.34
C SER A 22 -3.53 27.20 -5.60
N PHE A 23 -3.94 28.22 -4.84
CA PHE A 23 -5.22 28.20 -4.12
C PHE A 23 -6.42 28.25 -5.05
N ALA A 24 -6.47 29.24 -5.95
CA ALA A 24 -7.54 29.38 -6.93
C ALA A 24 -7.57 28.19 -7.90
N TRP A 25 -6.39 27.67 -8.26
CA TRP A 25 -6.27 26.44 -9.05
C TRP A 25 -6.94 25.26 -8.35
N LEU A 26 -6.67 25.05 -7.05
CA LEU A 26 -7.27 23.96 -6.28
C LEU A 26 -8.79 24.12 -6.20
N GLU A 27 -9.28 25.34 -5.95
CA GLU A 27 -10.72 25.63 -5.92
C GLU A 27 -11.40 25.30 -7.25
N LEU A 28 -10.79 25.68 -8.38
CA LEU A 28 -11.34 25.41 -9.71
C LEU A 28 -11.32 23.92 -10.07
N VAL A 29 -10.20 23.25 -9.80
CA VAL A 29 -10.05 21.82 -10.07
C VAL A 29 -11.00 20.99 -9.20
N SER A 30 -11.27 21.40 -7.96
CA SER A 30 -12.19 20.71 -7.05
C SER A 30 -13.63 21.24 -7.09
N HIS A 31 -13.94 22.21 -7.96
CA HIS A 31 -15.25 22.85 -8.00
C HIS A 31 -16.36 21.85 -8.36
N ARG A 32 -17.52 21.97 -7.68
CA ARG A 32 -18.70 21.10 -7.86
C ARG A 32 -19.23 21.04 -9.31
N SER A 33 -18.99 22.07 -10.10
CA SER A 33 -19.40 22.10 -11.52
C SER A 33 -18.37 21.50 -12.48
N PHE A 34 -17.16 21.19 -12.00
CA PHE A 34 -16.07 20.64 -12.81
C PHE A 34 -15.73 19.20 -12.38
N MET A 35 -15.26 18.99 -11.15
CA MET A 35 -14.74 17.69 -10.69
C MET A 35 -15.76 16.55 -10.82
N PRO A 36 -16.99 16.63 -10.26
CA PRO A 36 -17.98 15.57 -10.41
C PRO A 36 -18.34 15.31 -11.87
N LYS A 37 -18.51 16.36 -12.68
CA LYS A 37 -18.87 16.22 -14.10
C LYS A 37 -17.77 15.54 -14.91
N LEU A 38 -16.50 15.83 -14.60
CA LEU A 38 -15.36 15.19 -15.25
C LEU A 38 -15.28 13.71 -14.83
N LEU A 39 -15.44 13.41 -13.54
CA LEU A 39 -15.36 12.04 -13.01
C LEU A 39 -16.53 11.15 -13.42
N LEU A 40 -17.73 11.73 -13.64
CA LEU A 40 -18.93 11.03 -14.11
C LEU A 40 -19.03 10.94 -15.64
N CYS A 41 -18.02 11.40 -16.39
CA CYS A 41 -18.00 11.23 -17.84
C CYS A 41 -18.11 9.75 -18.21
N ASN A 42 -18.92 9.46 -19.24
CA ASN A 42 -19.20 8.10 -19.71
C ASN A 42 -17.92 7.26 -19.87
N SER A 43 -17.99 6.02 -19.41
CA SER A 43 -16.89 5.06 -19.47
C SER A 43 -15.59 5.58 -18.84
N GLN A 44 -15.71 6.42 -17.80
CA GLN A 44 -14.57 6.93 -17.01
C GLN A 44 -13.54 7.71 -17.84
N LYS A 45 -13.93 8.23 -19.01
CA LYS A 45 -13.04 8.96 -19.94
C LYS A 45 -12.41 10.21 -19.33
N GLY A 46 -13.02 10.79 -18.30
CA GLY A 46 -12.48 11.95 -17.60
C GLY A 46 -11.45 11.62 -16.53
N TRP A 47 -11.34 10.36 -16.12
CA TRP A 47 -10.48 9.95 -15.01
C TRP A 47 -8.98 10.21 -15.27
N PRO A 48 -8.41 9.88 -16.44
CA PRO A 48 -6.99 10.17 -16.69
C PRO A 48 -6.67 11.66 -16.60
N PHE A 49 -7.60 12.54 -17.01
CA PHE A 49 -7.42 13.98 -16.91
C PHE A 49 -7.40 14.44 -15.44
N PHE A 50 -8.33 13.94 -14.63
CA PHE A 50 -8.39 14.31 -13.22
C PHE A 50 -7.23 13.71 -12.41
N GLN A 51 -6.81 12.47 -12.73
CA GLN A 51 -5.62 11.85 -12.18
C GLN A 51 -4.39 12.71 -12.42
N ARG A 52 -4.20 13.23 -13.65
CA ARG A 52 -3.08 14.11 -13.97
C ARG A 52 -3.09 15.39 -13.13
N LEU A 53 -4.26 16.02 -12.96
CA LEU A 53 -4.40 17.22 -12.14
C LEU A 53 -4.03 16.95 -10.68
N LEU A 54 -4.55 15.88 -10.07
CA LEU A 54 -4.15 15.51 -8.71
C LEU A 54 -2.64 15.19 -8.62
N GLY A 55 -2.09 14.54 -9.64
CA GLY A 55 -0.66 14.30 -9.75
C GLY A 55 0.15 15.61 -9.78
N ASP A 56 -0.30 16.62 -10.53
CA ASP A 56 0.33 17.94 -10.56
C ASP A 56 0.31 18.62 -9.17
N LEU A 57 -0.81 18.53 -8.46
CA LEU A 57 -0.95 19.03 -7.09
C LEU A 57 0.01 18.32 -6.12
N PHE A 58 0.04 16.99 -6.15
CA PHE A 58 0.92 16.24 -5.26
C PHE A 58 2.39 16.51 -5.55
N LYS A 59 2.79 16.60 -6.82
CA LYS A 59 4.17 16.96 -7.22
C LYS A 59 4.56 18.35 -6.75
N PHE A 60 3.63 19.32 -6.80
CA PHE A 60 3.89 20.66 -6.27
C PHE A 60 4.12 20.65 -4.76
N MET A 61 3.33 19.87 -4.03
CA MET A 61 3.41 19.80 -2.57
C MET A 61 4.56 18.94 -2.05
N GLU A 62 5.01 17.96 -2.84
CA GLU A 62 5.97 16.92 -2.44
C GLU A 62 7.21 17.44 -1.70
N PRO A 63 7.94 18.48 -2.19
CA PRO A 63 9.16 18.94 -1.52
C PRO A 63 8.89 19.51 -0.12
N TYR A 64 7.79 20.27 0.03
CA TYR A 64 7.39 20.85 1.30
C TYR A 64 6.92 19.79 2.30
N LEU A 65 6.23 18.77 1.80
CA LEU A 65 5.71 17.65 2.58
C LEU A 65 6.83 16.72 3.06
N ARG A 66 7.82 16.46 2.20
CA ARG A 66 8.98 15.62 2.52
C ARG A 66 9.78 16.18 3.70
N ASN A 67 10.07 17.48 3.67
CA ASN A 67 10.89 18.14 4.68
C ASN A 67 10.08 18.65 5.89
N ALA A 68 8.76 18.44 5.92
CA ALA A 68 7.85 19.01 6.90
C ALA A 68 7.95 20.56 7.01
N GLU A 69 8.30 21.23 5.91
CA GLU A 69 8.40 22.69 5.81
C GLU A 69 7.02 23.31 5.55
N LEU A 70 6.13 23.16 6.54
CA LEU A 70 4.73 23.52 6.43
C LEU A 70 4.50 24.95 6.93
N GLY A 71 4.95 25.95 6.16
CA GLY A 71 4.52 27.34 6.36
C GLY A 71 2.99 27.47 6.29
N GLN A 72 2.43 28.54 6.87
CA GLN A 72 0.97 28.74 6.94
C GLN A 72 0.24 28.56 5.58
N PRO A 73 0.76 29.05 4.44
CA PRO A 73 0.13 28.81 3.14
C PRO A 73 0.10 27.31 2.76
N ILE A 74 1.20 26.59 2.97
CA ILE A 74 1.29 25.16 2.65
C ILE A 74 0.36 24.35 3.57
N GLN A 75 0.24 24.70 4.85
CA GLN A 75 -0.73 24.06 5.76
C GLN A 75 -2.17 24.24 5.28
N LEU A 76 -2.53 25.44 4.80
CA LEU A 76 -3.86 25.69 4.27
C LEU A 76 -4.11 24.90 2.99
N LEU A 77 -3.13 24.85 2.08
CA LEU A 77 -3.20 24.06 0.86
C LEU A 77 -3.31 22.55 1.17
N TYR A 78 -2.58 22.06 2.17
CA TYR A 78 -2.67 20.68 2.64
C TYR A 78 -4.06 20.34 3.18
N LYS A 79 -4.66 21.22 4.00
CA LYS A 79 -6.04 21.05 4.47
C LYS A 79 -7.04 21.04 3.31
N GLY A 80 -6.85 21.93 2.32
CA GLY A 80 -7.65 21.93 1.09
C GLY A 80 -7.53 20.60 0.33
N THR A 81 -6.31 20.12 0.15
CA THR A 81 -6.00 18.85 -0.54
C THR A 81 -6.63 17.66 0.17
N LEU A 82 -6.56 17.60 1.51
CA LEU A 82 -7.23 16.56 2.30
C LEU A 82 -8.75 16.61 2.13
N ARG A 83 -9.36 17.81 2.09
CA ARG A 83 -10.81 17.93 1.84
C ARG A 83 -11.20 17.36 0.48
N VAL A 84 -10.42 17.66 -0.56
CA VAL A 84 -10.64 17.10 -1.91
C VAL A 84 -10.52 15.58 -1.88
N LEU A 85 -9.48 15.03 -1.24
CA LEU A 85 -9.30 13.59 -1.09
C LEU A 85 -10.46 12.93 -0.32
N LEU A 86 -10.98 13.55 0.73
CA LEU A 86 -12.12 13.03 1.49
C LEU A 86 -13.41 13.03 0.66
N VAL A 87 -13.65 14.07 -0.15
CA VAL A 87 -14.79 14.09 -1.10
C VAL A 87 -14.63 12.98 -2.14
N LEU A 88 -13.42 12.79 -2.68
CA LEU A 88 -13.14 11.70 -3.63
C LEU A 88 -13.34 10.32 -2.99
N LEU A 89 -12.92 10.13 -1.74
CA LEU A 89 -13.12 8.88 -1.00
C LEU A 89 -14.60 8.58 -0.82
N HIS A 90 -15.41 9.59 -0.50
CA HIS A 90 -16.84 9.40 -0.29
C HIS A 90 -17.61 9.20 -1.60
N ASP A 91 -17.42 10.07 -2.59
CA ASP A 91 -18.25 10.14 -3.79
C ASP A 91 -17.71 9.29 -4.96
N PHE A 92 -16.38 9.09 -5.02
CA PHE A 92 -15.68 8.45 -6.14
C PHE A 92 -14.57 7.47 -5.67
N PRO A 93 -14.83 6.56 -4.72
CA PRO A 93 -13.79 5.71 -4.16
C PRO A 93 -13.10 4.83 -5.21
N GLU A 94 -13.80 4.37 -6.25
CA GLU A 94 -13.21 3.57 -7.32
C GLU A 94 -12.11 4.32 -8.10
N PHE A 95 -12.25 5.65 -8.23
CA PHE A 95 -11.21 6.47 -8.86
C PHE A 95 -9.92 6.46 -8.02
N LEU A 96 -10.04 6.62 -6.69
CA LEU A 96 -8.88 6.50 -5.80
C LEU A 96 -8.31 5.07 -5.80
N CYS A 97 -9.16 4.04 -5.84
CA CYS A 97 -8.74 2.64 -5.90
C CYS A 97 -7.82 2.36 -7.09
N ASP A 98 -8.22 2.83 -8.26
CA ASP A 98 -7.57 2.48 -9.52
C ASP A 98 -6.26 3.22 -9.74
N TYR A 99 -6.17 4.45 -9.24
CA TYR A 99 -4.97 5.29 -9.37
C TYR A 99 -4.13 5.35 -8.10
N HIS A 100 -4.47 4.56 -7.07
CA HIS A 100 -3.76 4.51 -5.78
C HIS A 100 -2.24 4.39 -5.95
N PHE A 101 -1.79 3.57 -6.92
CA PHE A 101 -0.39 3.33 -7.20
C PHE A 101 0.29 4.64 -7.63
N SER A 102 -0.21 5.30 -8.68
CA SER A 102 0.37 6.57 -9.15
C SER A 102 0.35 7.69 -8.12
N PHE A 103 -0.68 7.74 -7.25
CA PHE A 103 -0.74 8.75 -6.20
C PHE A 103 0.25 8.46 -5.07
N CYS A 104 0.33 7.21 -4.62
CA CYS A 104 1.27 6.80 -3.58
C CYS A 104 2.74 6.86 -4.04
N ASP A 105 2.98 6.91 -5.35
CA ASP A 105 4.31 7.08 -5.94
C ASP A 105 4.84 8.52 -5.84
N VAL A 106 3.92 9.48 -5.71
CA VAL A 106 4.25 10.92 -5.59
C VAL A 106 4.15 11.40 -4.15
N ILE A 107 3.19 10.91 -3.37
CA ILE A 107 2.97 11.36 -2.00
C ILE A 107 4.07 10.79 -1.08
N PRO A 108 4.84 11.64 -0.36
CA PRO A 108 5.91 11.16 0.52
C PRO A 108 5.43 10.13 1.55
N PRO A 109 6.26 9.13 1.93
CA PRO A 109 5.89 8.14 2.93
C PRO A 109 5.45 8.75 4.27
N SER A 110 6.01 9.90 4.66
CA SER A 110 5.65 10.66 5.87
C SER A 110 4.23 11.22 5.86
N CYS A 111 3.59 11.36 4.69
CA CYS A 111 2.22 11.88 4.55
C CYS A 111 1.17 10.79 4.81
N ILE A 112 1.25 10.17 5.98
CA ILE A 112 0.47 8.99 6.34
C ILE A 112 -1.04 9.21 6.15
N GLN A 113 -1.59 10.33 6.64
CA GLN A 113 -3.02 10.60 6.52
C GLN A 113 -3.51 10.66 5.06
N MET A 114 -2.77 11.35 4.18
CA MET A 114 -3.14 11.45 2.76
C MET A 114 -3.12 10.07 2.10
N ARG A 115 -2.08 9.28 2.37
CA ARG A 115 -1.95 7.93 1.82
C ARG A 115 -3.04 7.02 2.36
N ASN A 116 -3.34 7.08 3.65
CA ASN A 116 -4.44 6.32 4.26
C ASN A 116 -5.78 6.64 3.60
N VAL A 117 -6.12 7.91 3.37
CA VAL A 117 -7.38 8.27 2.68
C VAL A 117 -7.48 7.60 1.31
N ILE A 118 -6.40 7.56 0.54
CA ILE A 118 -6.36 6.91 -0.77
C ILE A 118 -6.44 5.38 -0.65
N LEU A 119 -5.63 4.79 0.26
CA LEU A 119 -5.51 3.35 0.44
C LEU A 119 -6.71 2.71 1.14
N SER A 120 -7.52 3.52 1.83
CA SER A 120 -8.80 3.12 2.41
C SER A 120 -9.95 3.13 1.41
N ALA A 121 -9.76 3.61 0.18
CA ALA A 121 -10.79 3.53 -0.84
C ALA A 121 -11.05 2.07 -1.26
N PHE A 122 -12.30 1.72 -1.49
CA PHE A 122 -12.73 0.40 -1.96
C PHE A 122 -14.00 0.49 -2.83
N PRO A 123 -14.28 -0.50 -3.70
CA PRO A 123 -15.48 -0.48 -4.55
C PRO A 123 -16.78 -0.38 -3.75
N ARG A 124 -17.70 0.53 -4.13
CA ARG A 124 -18.94 0.79 -3.35
C ARG A 124 -19.86 -0.41 -3.19
N ASN A 125 -19.82 -1.36 -4.12
CA ASN A 125 -20.62 -2.58 -4.06
C ASN A 125 -20.02 -3.67 -3.15
N MET A 126 -18.83 -3.45 -2.59
CA MET A 126 -18.20 -4.37 -1.66
C MET A 126 -18.64 -4.08 -0.22
N ARG A 127 -18.93 -5.14 0.53
CA ARG A 127 -19.14 -5.05 1.98
C ARG A 127 -17.90 -5.56 2.69
N LEU A 128 -17.24 -4.68 3.44
CA LEU A 128 -16.06 -5.06 4.20
C LEU A 128 -16.46 -5.86 5.44
N PRO A 129 -15.90 -7.05 5.68
CA PRO A 129 -16.02 -7.73 6.96
C PRO A 129 -15.41 -6.85 8.06
N ASP A 130 -16.03 -6.79 9.24
CA ASP A 130 -15.43 -6.06 10.36
C ASP A 130 -14.13 -6.78 10.81
N PRO A 131 -12.96 -6.13 10.75
CA PRO A 131 -11.69 -6.71 11.22
C PRO A 131 -11.72 -7.19 12.68
N SER A 132 -12.63 -6.66 13.48
CA SER A 132 -12.77 -6.99 14.91
C SER A 132 -13.60 -8.24 15.16
N THR A 133 -14.19 -8.83 14.10
CA THR A 133 -14.99 -10.06 14.20
C THR A 133 -14.12 -11.22 14.72
N PRO A 134 -14.48 -11.84 15.86
CA PRO A 134 -13.73 -12.98 16.40
C PRO A 134 -13.66 -14.12 15.38
N ASN A 135 -12.48 -14.73 15.24
CA ASN A 135 -12.24 -15.87 14.34
C ASN A 135 -12.63 -15.62 12.87
N LEU A 136 -12.49 -14.37 12.39
CA LEU A 136 -12.69 -14.04 10.98
C LEU A 136 -11.77 -14.88 10.09
N LYS A 137 -12.37 -15.76 9.28
CA LYS A 137 -11.63 -16.63 8.35
C LYS A 137 -11.41 -15.92 7.03
N ILE A 138 -10.32 -15.15 6.94
CA ILE A 138 -9.97 -14.35 5.75
C ILE A 138 -9.84 -15.25 4.52
N ASP A 139 -9.27 -16.45 4.66
CA ASP A 139 -9.07 -17.41 3.56
C ASP A 139 -10.36 -17.93 2.92
N LEU A 140 -11.53 -17.67 3.54
CA LEU A 140 -12.84 -18.06 3.01
C LEU A 140 -13.54 -16.93 2.24
N LEU A 141 -12.99 -15.72 2.24
CA LEU A 141 -13.57 -14.60 1.50
C LEU A 141 -13.36 -14.82 0.00
N ALA A 142 -14.44 -14.76 -0.79
CA ALA A 142 -14.36 -14.95 -2.24
C ALA A 142 -13.49 -13.88 -2.91
N GLU A 143 -13.51 -12.67 -2.35
CA GLU A 143 -12.83 -11.49 -2.87
C GLU A 143 -11.31 -11.65 -2.89
N ILE A 144 -10.71 -12.44 -2.00
CA ILE A 144 -9.24 -12.66 -1.97
C ILE A 144 -8.73 -13.44 -3.20
N SER A 145 -9.63 -13.98 -4.01
CA SER A 145 -9.29 -14.62 -5.28
C SER A 145 -9.38 -13.65 -6.47
N VAL A 146 -9.83 -12.41 -6.25
CA VAL A 146 -10.06 -11.42 -7.31
C VAL A 146 -8.95 -10.37 -7.32
N ALA A 147 -8.40 -10.09 -8.50
CA ALA A 147 -7.41 -9.04 -8.67
C ALA A 147 -8.02 -7.63 -8.58
N PRO A 148 -7.39 -6.69 -7.85
CA PRO A 148 -7.82 -5.32 -7.88
C PRO A 148 -7.49 -4.69 -9.24
N ARG A 149 -8.32 -3.76 -9.71
CA ARG A 149 -8.02 -2.98 -10.92
C ARG A 149 -6.95 -1.95 -10.59
N ILE A 150 -5.94 -1.83 -11.46
CA ILE A 150 -4.89 -0.80 -11.38
C ILE A 150 -4.82 -0.13 -12.75
N MET A 151 -5.14 1.17 -12.79
CA MET A 151 -5.11 1.98 -14.02
C MET A 151 -3.83 2.81 -14.17
N SER A 152 -2.82 2.51 -13.36
CA SER A 152 -1.49 3.15 -13.38
C SER A 152 -0.48 2.25 -14.10
N ASP A 153 0.54 2.83 -14.72
CA ASP A 153 1.64 2.07 -15.32
C ASP A 153 2.59 1.54 -14.25
N VAL A 154 2.33 0.31 -13.77
CA VAL A 154 3.18 -0.39 -12.80
C VAL A 154 4.53 -0.76 -13.41
N GLU A 155 4.60 -1.02 -14.71
CA GLU A 155 5.79 -1.52 -15.38
C GLU A 155 6.75 -0.39 -15.81
N GLY A 156 6.28 0.85 -15.87
CA GLY A 156 7.01 1.99 -16.41
C GLY A 156 8.40 2.17 -15.83
N ALA A 157 8.55 2.16 -14.50
CA ALA A 157 9.86 2.31 -13.86
C ALA A 157 10.79 1.12 -14.13
N LEU A 158 10.25 -0.11 -14.14
CA LEU A 158 11.01 -1.33 -14.46
C LEU A 158 11.51 -1.32 -15.90
N LYS A 159 10.67 -0.88 -16.85
CA LYS A 159 11.03 -0.74 -18.27
C LYS A 159 12.08 0.33 -18.46
N ALA A 160 11.94 1.48 -17.81
CA ALA A 160 12.90 2.59 -17.88
C ALA A 160 14.30 2.17 -17.37
N LYS A 161 14.37 1.26 -16.39
CA LYS A 161 15.63 0.69 -15.89
C LYS A 161 16.03 -0.64 -16.52
N GLN A 162 15.33 -1.09 -17.56
CA GLN A 162 15.58 -2.36 -18.25
C GLN A 162 15.58 -3.59 -17.30
N MET A 163 14.82 -3.50 -16.21
CA MET A 163 14.75 -4.54 -15.17
C MET A 163 13.60 -5.52 -15.36
N LYS A 164 12.54 -5.16 -16.13
CA LYS A 164 11.36 -6.03 -16.31
C LYS A 164 11.76 -7.43 -16.77
N THR A 165 12.52 -7.53 -17.86
CA THR A 165 12.94 -8.82 -18.43
C THR A 165 13.79 -9.63 -17.44
N GLN A 166 14.67 -8.96 -16.70
CA GLN A 166 15.51 -9.61 -15.68
C GLN A 166 14.68 -10.18 -14.53
N VAL A 167 13.63 -9.47 -14.11
CA VAL A 167 12.66 -9.97 -13.12
C VAL A 167 11.91 -11.18 -13.67
N ASP A 168 11.39 -11.09 -14.90
CA ASP A 168 10.65 -12.20 -15.54
C ASP A 168 11.52 -13.46 -15.69
N GLU A 169 12.78 -13.30 -16.09
CA GLU A 169 13.74 -14.39 -16.21
C GLU A 169 14.07 -15.01 -14.84
N TYR A 170 14.33 -14.16 -13.84
CA TYR A 170 14.62 -14.62 -12.49
C TYR A 170 13.44 -15.41 -11.89
N LEU A 171 12.21 -14.92 -12.02
CA LEU A 171 11.02 -15.59 -11.50
C LEU A 171 10.75 -16.94 -12.18
N LYS A 172 11.17 -17.11 -13.45
CA LYS A 172 11.04 -18.38 -14.18
C LYS A 172 12.19 -19.35 -13.90
N ARG A 173 13.42 -18.84 -13.81
CA ARG A 173 14.65 -19.62 -13.66
C ARG A 173 15.65 -18.85 -12.78
N PRO A 174 15.58 -19.04 -11.45
CA PRO A 174 16.49 -18.35 -10.53
C PRO A 174 17.91 -18.92 -10.54
N GLU A 175 18.09 -20.18 -10.94
CA GLU A 175 19.40 -20.86 -10.99
C GLU A 175 20.39 -20.14 -11.89
N GLY A 176 21.56 -19.78 -11.34
CA GLY A 176 22.64 -19.10 -12.07
C GLY A 176 22.42 -17.60 -12.32
N SER A 177 21.31 -17.03 -11.83
CA SER A 177 21.03 -15.61 -11.98
C SER A 177 21.81 -14.76 -10.96
N SER A 178 22.51 -13.71 -11.42
CA SER A 178 23.09 -12.69 -10.54
C SER A 178 22.09 -11.63 -10.09
N PHE A 179 20.81 -11.74 -10.51
CA PHE A 179 19.82 -10.69 -10.37
C PHE A 179 19.70 -10.17 -8.93
N LEU A 180 19.57 -11.06 -7.95
CA LEU A 180 19.45 -10.69 -6.54
C LEU A 180 20.72 -10.05 -5.98
N THR A 181 21.90 -10.53 -6.39
CA THR A 181 23.20 -9.97 -5.97
C THR A 181 23.31 -8.49 -6.36
N ASP A 182 22.85 -8.16 -7.57
CA ASP A 182 22.94 -6.80 -8.11
C ASP A 182 21.71 -5.94 -7.77
N LEU A 183 20.65 -6.54 -7.21
CA LEU A 183 19.32 -5.93 -7.10
C LEU A 183 19.33 -4.65 -6.28
N LYS A 184 19.96 -4.67 -5.10
CA LYS A 184 20.09 -3.47 -4.26
C LYS A 184 20.75 -2.32 -5.01
N GLN A 185 21.84 -2.60 -5.73
CA GLN A 185 22.59 -1.56 -6.45
C GLN A 185 21.76 -0.95 -7.57
N LYS A 186 20.95 -1.76 -8.27
CA LYS A 186 20.01 -1.28 -9.30
C LYS A 186 18.92 -0.35 -8.76
N LEU A 187 18.58 -0.47 -7.47
CA LEU A 187 17.58 0.36 -6.80
C LEU A 187 18.13 1.67 -6.23
N VAL A 188 19.46 1.86 -6.24
CA VAL A 188 20.11 3.09 -5.77
C VAL A 188 20.24 4.10 -6.91
N LEU A 189 19.95 5.36 -6.61
CA LEU A 189 20.09 6.48 -7.53
C LEU A 189 21.54 6.95 -7.63
N PRO A 190 21.98 7.47 -8.80
CA PRO A 190 23.20 8.26 -8.90
C PRO A 190 23.15 9.48 -7.95
N PRO A 191 24.28 9.98 -7.42
CA PRO A 191 24.31 11.05 -6.43
C PRO A 191 23.52 12.32 -6.82
N ASN A 192 23.58 12.71 -8.10
CA ASN A 192 22.86 13.88 -8.61
C ASN A 192 21.34 13.71 -8.54
N GLU A 193 20.83 12.52 -8.87
CA GLU A 193 19.40 12.20 -8.79
C GLU A 193 18.96 12.02 -7.34
N ALA A 194 19.82 11.44 -6.49
CA ALA A 194 19.54 11.24 -5.08
C ALA A 194 19.30 12.56 -4.32
N ASN A 195 20.09 13.60 -4.62
CA ASN A 195 19.93 14.93 -4.02
C ASN A 195 18.56 15.56 -4.36
N VAL A 196 18.07 15.37 -5.59
CA VAL A 196 16.75 15.87 -6.01
C VAL A 196 15.63 15.03 -5.39
N ALA A 197 15.82 13.70 -5.36
CA ALA A 197 14.86 12.77 -4.79
C ALA A 197 14.81 12.82 -3.25
N GLY A 198 15.77 13.46 -2.58
CA GLY A 198 15.86 13.52 -1.12
C GLY A 198 16.07 12.16 -0.46
N THR A 199 16.49 11.18 -1.25
CA THR A 199 16.78 9.81 -0.83
C THR A 199 17.77 9.22 -1.82
N ARG A 200 18.61 8.29 -1.35
CA ARG A 200 19.52 7.52 -2.21
C ARG A 200 18.81 6.46 -3.05
N TYR A 201 17.53 6.19 -2.83
CA TYR A 201 16.79 5.10 -3.46
C TYR A 201 15.82 5.59 -4.53
N ASN A 202 15.67 4.80 -5.59
CA ASN A 202 14.66 5.04 -6.61
C ASN A 202 13.31 4.52 -6.10
N VAL A 203 12.57 5.37 -5.40
CA VAL A 203 11.27 5.01 -4.79
C VAL A 203 10.26 4.49 -5.82
N PRO A 204 10.07 5.12 -7.00
CA PRO A 204 9.21 4.57 -8.04
C PRO A 204 9.60 3.17 -8.51
N LEU A 205 10.90 2.91 -8.65
CA LEU A 205 11.40 1.59 -9.03
C LEU A 205 11.14 0.54 -7.95
N ILE A 206 11.32 0.89 -6.67
CA ILE A 206 10.99 0.01 -5.55
C ILE A 206 9.48 -0.32 -5.56
N ASN A 207 8.63 0.70 -5.69
CA ASN A 207 7.18 0.52 -5.74
C ASN A 207 6.76 -0.38 -6.91
N SER A 208 7.27 -0.11 -8.12
CA SER A 208 7.02 -0.93 -9.30
C SER A 208 7.52 -2.36 -9.15
N LEU A 209 8.74 -2.56 -8.64
CA LEU A 209 9.30 -3.90 -8.41
C LEU A 209 8.41 -4.70 -7.46
N VAL A 210 8.02 -4.10 -6.33
CA VAL A 210 7.20 -4.77 -5.32
C VAL A 210 5.85 -5.19 -5.89
N VAL A 211 5.14 -4.26 -6.52
CA VAL A 211 3.80 -4.55 -7.05
C VAL A 211 3.88 -5.55 -8.21
N TYR A 212 4.85 -5.41 -9.12
CA TYR A 212 5.00 -6.29 -10.27
C TYR A 212 5.34 -7.72 -9.84
N VAL A 213 6.31 -7.92 -8.94
CA VAL A 213 6.66 -9.26 -8.43
C VAL A 213 5.47 -9.90 -7.74
N GLY A 214 4.71 -9.14 -6.93
CA GLY A 214 3.49 -9.64 -6.30
C GLY A 214 2.39 -10.02 -7.31
N ILE A 215 2.19 -9.21 -8.36
CA ILE A 215 1.24 -9.54 -9.44
C ILE A 215 1.63 -10.86 -10.11
N GLN A 216 2.91 -11.03 -10.48
CA GLN A 216 3.39 -12.26 -11.12
C GLN A 216 3.20 -13.48 -10.20
N ALA A 217 3.55 -13.36 -8.92
CA ALA A 217 3.37 -14.43 -7.94
C ALA A 217 1.90 -14.85 -7.77
N VAL A 218 0.99 -13.87 -7.70
CA VAL A 218 -0.45 -14.13 -7.54
C VAL A 218 -1.09 -14.72 -8.81
N GLN A 219 -0.70 -14.24 -9.99
CA GLN A 219 -1.18 -14.80 -11.26
C GLN A 219 -0.80 -16.28 -11.39
N GLN A 220 0.43 -16.65 -11.00
CA GLN A 220 0.88 -18.04 -11.03
C GLN A 220 0.09 -18.91 -10.03
N LEU A 221 -0.11 -18.41 -8.80
CA LEU A 221 -0.93 -19.07 -7.78
C LEU A 221 -2.35 -19.40 -8.28
N GLN A 222 -2.97 -18.47 -9.01
CA GLN A 222 -4.30 -18.66 -9.58
C GLN A 222 -4.30 -19.67 -10.72
N HIS A 223 -3.30 -19.62 -11.60
CA HIS A 223 -3.14 -20.58 -12.69
C HIS A 223 -3.01 -22.02 -12.16
N ASN A 224 -2.22 -22.20 -11.10
CA ASN A 224 -2.00 -23.50 -10.47
C ASN A 224 -3.27 -24.05 -9.80
N LYS A 225 -4.04 -23.20 -9.09
CA LYS A 225 -5.33 -23.60 -8.51
C LYS A 225 -6.34 -24.02 -9.58
N ALA A 226 -6.40 -23.29 -10.70
CA ALA A 226 -7.26 -23.63 -11.83
C ALA A 226 -6.86 -24.98 -12.45
N ASN A 227 -5.57 -25.21 -12.67
CA ASN A 227 -5.05 -26.46 -13.21
C ASN A 227 -5.31 -27.64 -12.26
N ALA A 228 -5.08 -27.48 -10.95
CA ALA A 228 -5.36 -28.50 -9.95
C ALA A 228 -6.84 -28.90 -9.89
N SER A 229 -7.75 -27.94 -10.09
CA SER A 229 -9.19 -28.20 -10.17
C SER A 229 -9.62 -28.88 -11.49
N ALA A 230 -8.87 -28.68 -12.57
CA ALA A 230 -9.09 -29.35 -13.86
C ALA A 230 -8.43 -30.74 -13.94
N SER A 231 -7.34 -30.97 -13.20
CA SER A 231 -6.56 -32.21 -13.18
C SER A 231 -7.01 -33.24 -12.14
N ALA A 232 -8.20 -33.10 -11.56
CA ALA A 232 -8.83 -34.16 -10.77
C ALA A 232 -9.05 -35.48 -11.55
N GLN A 233 -8.71 -35.51 -12.85
CA GLN A 233 -8.74 -36.70 -13.71
C GLN A 233 -7.38 -37.16 -14.26
N GLN A 234 -6.25 -36.47 -14.02
CA GLN A 234 -4.93 -36.93 -14.48
C GLN A 234 -3.82 -36.55 -13.49
N MET A 235 -3.49 -37.47 -12.57
CA MET A 235 -2.29 -37.44 -11.74
C MET A 235 -1.06 -37.68 -12.62
N ASN A 236 -0.24 -36.65 -12.92
CA ASN A 236 1.19 -36.81 -13.19
C ASN A 236 2.03 -35.52 -13.34
N GLN A 237 1.63 -34.36 -12.78
CA GLN A 237 2.53 -33.20 -12.67
C GLN A 237 2.70 -32.74 -11.22
N SER A 238 3.96 -32.56 -10.82
CA SER A 238 4.44 -32.58 -9.45
C SER A 238 4.13 -31.29 -8.68
N PRO A 239 3.66 -31.37 -7.41
CA PRO A 239 3.39 -30.20 -6.54
C PRO A 239 4.63 -29.37 -6.13
N GLN A 240 5.83 -29.69 -6.65
CA GLN A 240 7.09 -29.03 -6.27
C GLN A 240 7.37 -27.72 -7.04
N VAL A 241 6.84 -27.56 -8.25
CA VAL A 241 7.06 -26.33 -9.06
C VAL A 241 6.26 -25.14 -8.49
N ASP A 242 5.16 -25.42 -7.79
CA ASP A 242 4.20 -24.42 -7.30
C ASP A 242 4.69 -23.67 -6.06
N VAL A 243 5.36 -24.38 -5.14
CA VAL A 243 5.99 -23.78 -3.96
C VAL A 243 7.24 -22.98 -4.38
N PHE A 244 8.00 -23.50 -5.35
CA PHE A 244 9.28 -22.95 -5.80
C PHE A 244 9.20 -21.51 -6.33
N GLN A 245 8.18 -21.14 -7.12
CA GLN A 245 8.10 -19.77 -7.65
C GLN A 245 7.57 -18.75 -6.64
N ILE A 246 6.72 -19.18 -5.69
CA ILE A 246 6.31 -18.35 -4.55
C ILE A 246 7.52 -18.09 -3.66
N GLU A 247 8.33 -19.13 -3.40
CA GLU A 247 9.61 -19.00 -2.72
C GLU A 247 10.54 -18.04 -3.47
N THR A 248 10.61 -18.14 -4.81
CA THR A 248 11.44 -17.26 -5.65
C THR A 248 11.00 -15.79 -5.55
N ALA A 249 9.70 -15.52 -5.68
CA ALA A 249 9.16 -14.16 -5.52
C ALA A 249 9.35 -13.64 -4.09
N THR A 250 9.19 -14.51 -3.09
CA THR A 250 9.40 -14.18 -1.68
C THR A 250 10.87 -13.87 -1.39
N GLU A 251 11.79 -14.59 -2.04
CA GLU A 251 13.24 -14.37 -1.91
C GLU A 251 13.66 -13.01 -2.46
N VAL A 252 12.97 -12.42 -3.43
CA VAL A 252 13.19 -11.02 -3.84
C VAL A 252 13.01 -10.08 -2.64
N TYR A 253 11.90 -10.22 -1.89
CA TYR A 253 11.64 -9.37 -0.74
C TYR A 253 12.60 -9.67 0.42
N ARG A 254 12.89 -10.95 0.68
CA ARG A 254 13.80 -11.39 1.74
C ARG A 254 15.22 -10.88 1.49
N ASN A 255 15.71 -11.03 0.27
CA ASN A 255 17.01 -10.52 -0.15
C ASN A 255 17.12 -9.01 0.06
N LEU A 256 16.10 -8.25 -0.34
CA LEU A 256 16.10 -6.80 -0.15
C LEU A 256 16.06 -6.40 1.33
N ILE A 257 15.25 -7.06 2.16
CA ILE A 257 15.21 -6.81 3.60
C ILE A 257 16.58 -7.05 4.23
N VAL A 258 17.27 -8.13 3.88
CA VAL A 258 18.60 -8.46 4.43
C VAL A 258 19.66 -7.46 3.96
N ASN A 259 19.63 -7.07 2.68
CA ASN A 259 20.73 -6.33 2.07
C ASN A 259 20.58 -4.80 2.14
N MET A 260 19.36 -4.27 2.26
CA MET A 260 19.13 -2.83 2.36
C MET A 260 19.48 -2.27 3.75
N ASP A 261 19.80 -0.98 3.80
CA ASP A 261 19.91 -0.25 5.07
C ASP A 261 18.51 0.11 5.63
N THR A 262 18.48 0.77 6.79
CA THR A 262 17.24 1.17 7.46
C THR A 262 16.31 1.98 6.56
N GLU A 263 16.85 2.91 5.77
CA GLU A 263 16.08 3.72 4.83
C GLU A 263 15.46 2.87 3.71
N GLY A 264 16.27 2.04 3.05
CA GLY A 264 15.80 1.16 1.98
C GLY A 264 14.75 0.17 2.46
N ARG A 265 14.95 -0.44 3.64
CA ARG A 265 13.95 -1.30 4.29
C ARG A 265 12.65 -0.56 4.56
N TYR A 266 12.72 0.68 5.07
CA TYR A 266 11.52 1.48 5.33
C TYR A 266 10.73 1.77 4.06
N LEU A 267 11.40 2.09 2.95
CA LEU A 267 10.77 2.31 1.64
C LEU A 267 10.15 1.02 1.07
N LEU A 268 10.87 -0.10 1.14
CA LEU A 268 10.38 -1.42 0.72
C LEU A 268 9.13 -1.84 1.50
N LEU A 269 9.18 -1.75 2.83
CA LEU A 269 8.05 -2.11 3.70
C LEU A 269 6.86 -1.19 3.45
N ASN A 270 7.10 0.10 3.18
CA ASN A 270 6.04 1.02 2.76
C ASN A 270 5.40 0.61 1.42
N ALA A 271 6.20 0.19 0.43
CA ALA A 271 5.72 -0.27 -0.86
C ALA A 271 4.81 -1.50 -0.73
N ILE A 272 5.19 -2.45 0.13
CA ILE A 272 4.40 -3.63 0.49
C ILE A 272 3.11 -3.22 1.23
N ALA A 273 3.24 -2.38 2.27
CA ALA A 273 2.10 -1.94 3.08
C ALA A 273 1.06 -1.12 2.29
N ASN A 274 1.45 -0.47 1.18
CA ASN A 274 0.49 0.18 0.27
C ASN A 274 -0.49 -0.78 -0.38
N GLN A 275 -0.17 -2.08 -0.42
CA GLN A 275 -1.02 -3.08 -1.04
C GLN A 275 -2.04 -3.66 -0.06
N LEU A 276 -1.92 -3.35 1.24
CA LEU A 276 -2.82 -3.81 2.30
C LEU A 276 -4.12 -2.98 2.33
N ARG A 277 -4.95 -3.12 1.28
CA ARG A 277 -6.16 -2.31 1.04
C ARG A 277 -7.43 -3.10 1.37
N TYR A 278 -8.46 -3.03 0.54
CA TYR A 278 -9.68 -3.84 0.71
C TYR A 278 -9.44 -5.33 0.37
N PRO A 279 -10.36 -6.26 0.70
CA PRO A 279 -10.26 -7.67 0.32
C PRO A 279 -10.04 -7.85 -1.20
N ASN A 280 -8.86 -8.31 -1.57
CA ASN A 280 -8.47 -8.70 -2.92
C ASN A 280 -7.22 -9.60 -2.84
N ASN A 281 -6.84 -10.22 -3.95
CA ASN A 281 -5.72 -11.16 -3.98
C ASN A 281 -4.35 -10.51 -3.70
N HIS A 282 -4.14 -9.24 -4.02
CA HIS A 282 -2.90 -8.52 -3.68
C HIS A 282 -2.85 -8.25 -2.19
N THR A 283 -3.93 -7.75 -1.58
CA THR A 283 -4.02 -7.52 -0.13
C THR A 283 -3.69 -8.80 0.63
N HIS A 284 -4.27 -9.93 0.21
CA HIS A 284 -4.01 -11.24 0.82
C HIS A 284 -2.55 -11.66 0.69
N TYR A 285 -1.99 -11.59 -0.53
CA TYR A 285 -0.60 -11.92 -0.79
C TYR A 285 0.39 -11.05 0.01
N PHE A 286 0.23 -9.73 -0.01
CA PHE A 286 1.14 -8.83 0.70
C PHE A 286 0.96 -8.86 2.21
N SER A 287 -0.23 -9.21 2.71
CA SER A 287 -0.42 -9.53 4.13
C SER A 287 0.41 -10.75 4.52
N PHE A 288 0.38 -11.82 3.72
CA PHE A 288 1.23 -12.99 3.90
C PHE A 288 2.72 -12.62 3.86
N ILE A 289 3.17 -11.83 2.87
CA ILE A 289 4.58 -11.41 2.77
C ILE A 289 5.05 -10.64 4.01
N ILE A 290 4.26 -9.69 4.52
CA ILE A 290 4.63 -8.94 5.74
C ILE A 290 4.78 -9.88 6.94
N LEU A 291 3.82 -10.77 7.15
CA LEU A 291 3.83 -11.70 8.26
C LEU A 291 4.97 -12.72 8.15
N TYR A 292 5.26 -13.20 6.94
CA TYR A 292 6.39 -14.06 6.64
C TYR A 292 7.72 -13.36 6.95
N LEU A 293 7.91 -12.14 6.45
CA LEU A 293 9.14 -11.36 6.70
C LEU A 293 9.33 -11.08 8.19
N PHE A 294 8.25 -10.90 8.96
CA PHE A 294 8.33 -10.75 10.41
C PHE A 294 8.75 -12.05 11.10
N ALA A 295 8.18 -13.18 10.70
CA ALA A 295 8.47 -14.49 11.29
C ALA A 295 9.90 -14.97 11.00
N GLU A 296 10.38 -14.76 9.78
CA GLU A 296 11.70 -15.20 9.30
C GLU A 296 12.83 -14.17 9.57
N ALA A 297 12.50 -13.03 10.17
CA ALA A 297 13.49 -12.02 10.49
C ALA A 297 14.51 -12.55 11.51
N THR A 298 15.79 -12.52 11.13
CA THR A 298 16.91 -12.90 11.99
C THR A 298 17.41 -11.76 12.87
N GLN A 299 17.02 -10.51 12.55
CA GLN A 299 17.43 -9.31 13.28
C GLN A 299 16.19 -8.59 13.81
N ASP A 300 16.18 -8.27 15.10
CA ASP A 300 15.05 -7.59 15.77
C ASP A 300 14.69 -6.25 15.11
N ILE A 301 15.68 -5.54 14.56
CA ILE A 301 15.44 -4.27 13.85
C ILE A 301 14.48 -4.42 12.66
N VAL A 302 14.48 -5.56 11.98
CA VAL A 302 13.54 -5.81 10.86
C VAL A 302 12.12 -5.91 11.39
N GLN A 303 11.91 -6.63 12.50
CA GLN A 303 10.62 -6.79 13.15
C GLN A 303 10.10 -5.46 13.71
N GLU A 304 11.00 -4.66 14.29
CA GLU A 304 10.70 -3.30 14.74
C GLU A 304 10.26 -2.42 13.56
N GLN A 305 10.98 -2.45 12.43
CA GLN A 305 10.63 -1.65 11.25
C GLN A 305 9.31 -2.07 10.62
N ILE A 306 9.02 -3.38 10.53
CA ILE A 306 7.72 -3.89 10.08
C ILE A 306 6.62 -3.34 11.00
N THR A 307 6.80 -3.47 12.31
CA THR A 307 5.85 -3.00 13.31
C THR A 307 5.64 -1.49 13.18
N ARG A 308 6.71 -0.71 13.04
CA ARG A 308 6.65 0.74 12.87
C ARG A 308 5.86 1.14 11.64
N VAL A 309 6.09 0.51 10.48
CA VAL A 309 5.37 0.83 9.23
C VAL A 309 3.88 0.53 9.34
N LEU A 310 3.50 -0.56 10.03
CA LEU A 310 2.08 -0.86 10.27
C LEU A 310 1.48 0.12 11.28
N LEU A 311 2.17 0.37 12.39
CA LEU A 311 1.69 1.17 13.50
C LEU A 311 1.55 2.65 13.17
N GLU A 312 2.53 3.25 12.47
CA GLU A 312 2.48 4.66 12.09
C GLU A 312 1.25 4.97 11.22
N ARG A 313 0.77 3.98 10.46
CA ARG A 313 -0.46 4.06 9.67
C ARG A 313 -1.74 3.87 10.48
N LEU A 314 -1.66 3.33 11.69
CA LEU A 314 -2.82 3.11 12.57
C LEU A 314 -3.01 4.22 13.62
N ILE A 315 -1.94 4.91 14.02
CA ILE A 315 -1.99 6.01 15.00
C ILE A 315 -2.59 7.30 14.46
N VAL A 316 -2.71 7.43 13.13
CA VAL A 316 -3.33 8.60 12.51
C VAL A 316 -4.85 8.53 12.57
N ASN A 317 -5.50 9.65 12.26
CA ASN A 317 -6.95 9.71 12.19
C ASN A 317 -7.49 8.77 11.11
N ARG A 318 -8.70 8.26 11.33
CA ARG A 318 -9.45 7.50 10.32
C ARG A 318 -9.53 8.29 9.00
N PRO A 319 -9.57 7.62 7.84
CA PRO A 319 -9.77 6.17 7.67
C PRO A 319 -8.48 5.34 7.78
N HIS A 320 -8.65 4.04 7.99
CA HIS A 320 -7.57 3.04 8.01
C HIS A 320 -7.87 1.96 6.95
N PRO A 321 -6.88 1.56 6.12
CA PRO A 321 -7.08 0.47 5.16
C PRO A 321 -7.45 -0.85 5.84
N TRP A 322 -8.40 -1.59 5.27
CA TRP A 322 -8.92 -2.83 5.86
C TRP A 322 -7.81 -3.89 6.06
N GLY A 323 -7.03 -4.14 5.01
CA GLY A 323 -5.94 -5.12 4.99
C GLY A 323 -4.84 -4.76 5.99
N LEU A 324 -4.55 -3.47 6.16
CA LEU A 324 -3.61 -3.00 7.17
C LEU A 324 -4.05 -3.42 8.58
N LEU A 325 -5.33 -3.19 8.93
CA LEU A 325 -5.89 -3.62 10.21
C LEU A 325 -5.82 -5.13 10.36
N ILE A 326 -6.24 -5.87 9.34
CA ILE A 326 -6.22 -7.34 9.33
C ILE A 326 -4.81 -7.89 9.56
N THR A 327 -3.82 -7.43 8.80
CA THR A 327 -2.42 -7.85 8.94
C THR A 327 -1.89 -7.54 10.33
N PHE A 328 -2.20 -6.36 10.86
CA PHE A 328 -1.75 -5.96 12.19
C PHE A 328 -2.41 -6.78 13.30
N ILE A 329 -3.70 -7.05 13.20
CA ILE A 329 -4.44 -7.90 14.15
C ILE A 329 -3.87 -9.32 14.16
N GLU A 330 -3.61 -9.89 12.98
CA GLU A 330 -3.01 -11.22 12.84
C GLU A 330 -1.62 -11.27 13.50
N LEU A 331 -0.78 -10.25 13.25
CA LEU A 331 0.56 -10.15 13.83
C LEU A 331 0.54 -10.16 15.36
N ILE A 332 -0.39 -9.42 15.98
CA ILE A 332 -0.43 -9.27 17.46
C ILE A 332 -1.21 -10.39 18.16
N LYS A 333 -2.18 -11.03 17.48
CA LYS A 333 -3.02 -12.06 18.10
C LYS A 333 -2.49 -13.48 17.89
N ASN A 334 -1.85 -13.77 16.76
CA ASN A 334 -1.37 -15.11 16.48
C ASN A 334 -0.09 -15.42 17.28
N PRO A 335 -0.11 -16.40 18.20
CA PRO A 335 1.05 -16.72 19.04
C PRO A 335 2.30 -17.11 18.23
N ARG A 336 2.13 -17.58 16.99
CA ARG A 336 3.23 -17.95 16.09
C ARG A 336 4.27 -16.83 15.94
N TYR A 337 3.86 -15.57 15.94
CA TYR A 337 4.77 -14.44 15.76
C TYR A 337 5.48 -14.02 17.04
N SER A 338 5.00 -14.48 18.22
CA SER A 338 5.56 -14.10 19.52
C SER A 338 5.75 -12.58 19.69
N PHE A 339 4.81 -11.79 19.14
CA PHE A 339 4.92 -10.33 19.05
C PHE A 339 5.19 -9.68 20.42
N TRP A 340 4.39 -10.02 21.43
CA TRP A 340 4.47 -9.46 22.79
C TRP A 340 5.71 -9.88 23.60
N ALA A 341 6.49 -10.84 23.08
CA ALA A 341 7.77 -11.22 23.68
C ALA A 341 8.93 -10.32 23.20
N ARG A 342 8.72 -9.49 22.18
CA ARG A 342 9.75 -8.62 21.61
C ARG A 342 9.98 -7.38 22.48
N SER A 343 11.24 -7.03 22.69
CA SER A 343 11.67 -5.92 23.56
C SER A 343 11.09 -4.56 23.14
N PHE A 344 10.98 -4.30 21.83
CA PHE A 344 10.44 -3.03 21.31
C PHE A 344 8.96 -2.82 21.64
N THR A 345 8.20 -3.87 21.98
CA THR A 345 6.78 -3.73 22.36
C THR A 345 6.58 -3.07 23.72
N ARG A 346 7.63 -3.07 24.56
CA ARG A 346 7.63 -2.52 25.93
C ARG A 346 8.71 -1.46 26.11
N CYS A 347 9.23 -0.89 25.02
CA CYS A 347 10.30 0.11 25.09
C CYS A 347 9.85 1.43 25.73
N ALA A 348 8.54 1.74 25.66
CA ALA A 348 7.94 2.88 26.32
C ALA A 348 6.48 2.57 26.71
N PRO A 349 5.99 3.06 27.87
CA PRO A 349 4.61 2.85 28.31
C PRO A 349 3.57 3.35 27.31
N GLU A 350 3.86 4.43 26.56
CA GLU A 350 2.96 4.96 25.54
C GLU A 350 2.78 3.99 24.37
N ILE A 351 3.87 3.33 23.96
CA ILE A 351 3.88 2.36 22.86
C ILE A 351 3.12 1.10 23.28
N GLU A 352 3.34 0.62 24.51
CA GLU A 352 2.62 -0.52 25.08
C GLU A 352 1.10 -0.24 25.14
N ARG A 353 0.70 0.89 25.72
CA ARG A 353 -0.72 1.32 25.78
C ARG A 353 -1.35 1.45 24.39
N LEU A 354 -0.58 1.93 23.41
CA LEU A 354 -1.04 2.06 22.05
C LEU A 354 -1.33 0.68 21.44
N PHE A 355 -0.41 -0.28 21.59
CA PHE A 355 -0.62 -1.66 21.14
C PHE A 355 -1.82 -2.30 21.83
N GLU A 356 -1.96 -2.14 23.14
CA GLU A 356 -3.12 -2.62 23.90
C GLU A 356 -4.43 -1.97 23.46
N SER A 357 -4.41 -0.68 23.13
CA SER A 357 -5.59 0.04 22.62
C SER A 357 -6.03 -0.51 21.28
N VAL A 358 -5.09 -0.74 20.35
CA VAL A 358 -5.40 -1.34 19.04
C VAL A 358 -5.89 -2.77 19.23
N ALA A 359 -5.21 -3.59 20.04
CA ALA A 359 -5.59 -4.97 20.34
C ALA A 359 -7.01 -5.07 20.94
N ARG A 360 -7.35 -4.18 21.88
CA ARG A 360 -8.69 -4.09 22.48
C ARG A 360 -9.73 -3.57 21.49
N SER A 361 -9.41 -2.57 20.67
CA SER A 361 -10.37 -2.05 19.68
C SER A 361 -10.75 -3.09 18.61
N CYS A 362 -9.82 -4.00 18.31
CA CYS A 362 -9.99 -5.11 17.37
C CYS A 362 -10.40 -6.43 18.05
N GLY A 363 -10.51 -6.45 19.37
CA GLY A 363 -11.07 -7.56 20.15
C GLY A 363 -12.42 -7.12 20.66
N GLY A 364 -13.50 -7.51 19.98
CA GLY A 364 -14.85 -7.30 20.53
C GLY A 364 -14.89 -7.71 21.99
N LYS A 365 -15.50 -6.88 22.84
CA LYS A 365 -15.67 -7.14 24.28
C LYS A 365 -16.07 -8.61 24.45
N ALA A 366 -15.15 -9.43 24.94
CA ALA A 366 -15.55 -10.67 25.58
C ALA A 366 -16.36 -10.23 26.81
N ALA A 367 -17.62 -10.65 26.85
CA ALA A 367 -18.47 -10.44 28.00
C ALA A 367 -17.86 -11.17 29.20
N GLU A 368 -17.05 -10.46 29.98
CA GLU A 368 -16.91 -10.73 31.41
C GLU A 368 -17.90 -9.82 32.14
N GLU A 369 -19.18 -10.11 32.01
CA GLU A 369 -20.18 -9.73 33.01
C GLU A 369 -20.53 -10.99 33.81
N GLY A 370 -19.89 -11.11 34.97
CA GLY A 370 -20.52 -11.58 36.20
C GLY A 370 -20.99 -13.03 36.25
N VAL A 371 -20.07 -13.96 36.44
CA VAL A 371 -20.32 -15.07 37.36
C VAL A 371 -19.75 -14.66 38.71
N LEU A 372 -20.58 -14.79 39.76
CA LEU A 372 -20.36 -14.55 41.20
C LEU A 372 -21.04 -13.28 41.76
N ALA A 373 -22.30 -13.40 42.18
CA ALA A 373 -22.66 -13.49 43.60
C ALA A 373 -24.18 -13.57 43.76
N ASP A 374 -24.68 -14.81 43.88
CA ASP A 374 -25.87 -15.12 44.66
C ASP A 374 -25.53 -14.96 46.15
N GLY A 375 -26.44 -14.41 46.96
CA GLY A 375 -26.18 -14.19 48.38
C GLY A 375 -27.18 -13.28 49.11
N GLY A 376 -28.42 -13.74 49.26
CA GLY A 376 -29.10 -13.78 50.56
C GLY A 376 -29.55 -12.50 51.28
N HIS A 377 -30.89 -12.44 51.47
CA HIS A 377 -31.71 -11.66 52.42
C HIS A 377 -32.06 -10.21 52.09
#